data_AF-A0A8T7E1X9-F1
#
_entry.id   AF-A0A8T7E1X9-F1
#
_cell.length_a   1.000
_cell.length_b   1.000
_cell.length_c   1.000
_cell.angle_alpha   90.00
_cell.angle_beta   90.00
_cell.angle_gamma   90.00
#
_symmetry.space_group_name_H-M   'P 1'
#
loop_
_entity.id
_entity.type
_entity.pdbx_description
1 polymer ?
#
loop_
_entity_poly.entity_id
_entity_poly.type
_entity_poly.pdbx_seq_one_letter_code
_entity_poly.pdbx_strand_id
1 'polypeptide(L)'
;FVFAGVPKILQGMFEGIAHTLVGGAPILSEALITDRRESLLAPAMTEVQARHPEVSIGSYPYVQDGQSGTRIVVSGQDRTVINRALAELATAAAALKMVDPL
;
A
#
# COMPACT_ATOMS: atom_id res chain seq x y z
N PHE A 1 -8.37 6.94 26.55
CA PHE A 1 -7.30 7.95 26.56
C PHE A 1 -7.81 9.23 25.93
N VAL A 2 -7.37 10.40 26.43
CA VAL A 2 -7.63 11.70 25.79
C VAL A 2 -6.28 12.25 25.38
N PHE A 3 -6.13 12.64 24.11
CA PHE A 3 -4.89 13.19 23.59
C PHE A 3 -4.99 14.70 23.42
N ALA A 4 -3.86 15.38 23.56
CA ALA A 4 -3.76 16.79 23.22
C ALA A 4 -3.96 17.01 21.71
N GLY A 5 -4.57 18.12 21.33
CA GLY A 5 -4.74 18.48 19.91
C GLY A 5 -3.45 18.89 19.19
N VAL A 6 -2.35 19.11 19.93
CA VAL A 6 -1.05 19.47 19.36
C VAL A 6 -0.29 18.20 18.96
N PRO A 7 0.11 18.02 17.68
CA PRO A 7 0.66 16.76 17.18
C PRO A 7 1.87 16.23 17.94
N LYS A 8 2.82 17.11 18.30
CA LYS A 8 4.01 16.71 19.07
C LYS A 8 3.68 16.22 20.48
N ILE A 9 2.69 16.84 21.12
CA ILE A 9 2.25 16.45 22.47
C ILE A 9 1.51 15.12 22.39
N LEU A 10 0.64 14.95 21.38
CA LEU A 10 -0.04 13.69 21.11
C LEU A 10 0.96 12.54 20.91
N GLN A 11 2.01 12.73 20.11
CA GLN A 11 3.04 11.71 19.87
C GLN A 11 3.71 11.26 21.18
N GLY A 12 4.15 12.20 22.02
CA GLY A 12 4.74 11.86 23.32
C GLY A 12 3.75 11.18 24.28
N MET A 13 2.49 11.63 24.30
CA MET A 13 1.44 10.97 25.09
C MET A 13 1.16 9.55 24.59
N PHE A 14 1.15 9.34 23.27
CA PHE A 14 0.91 8.05 22.64
C PHE A 14 2.03 7.06 22.93
N GLU A 15 3.29 7.46 22.76
CA GLU A 15 4.46 6.64 23.10
C GLU A 15 4.43 6.16 24.56
N GLY A 16 4.06 7.06 25.49
CA GLY A 16 3.96 6.73 26.92
C GLY A 16 2.92 5.66 27.26
N ILE A 17 1.87 5.51 26.45
CA ILE A 17 0.80 4.52 26.68
C ILE A 17 0.86 3.32 25.72
N ALA A 18 1.68 3.37 24.67
CA ALA A 18 1.70 2.37 23.60
C ALA A 18 1.89 0.94 24.14
N HIS A 19 2.72 0.76 25.17
CA HIS A 19 2.96 -0.53 25.83
C HIS A 19 1.75 -1.10 26.59
N THR A 20 0.76 -0.26 26.92
CA THR A 20 -0.48 -0.67 27.61
C THR A 20 -1.59 -1.06 26.64
N LEU A 21 -1.42 -0.73 25.35
CA LEU A 21 -2.39 -1.07 24.31
C LEU A 21 -2.18 -2.52 23.91
N VAL A 22 -3.16 -3.37 24.22
CA VAL A 22 -3.21 -4.74 23.71
C VAL A 22 -3.47 -4.67 22.20
N GLY A 23 -2.42 -4.84 21.40
CA GLY A 23 -2.48 -4.86 19.94
C GLY A 23 -2.80 -6.24 19.38
N GLY A 24 -3.25 -6.27 18.13
CA GLY A 24 -3.23 -7.49 17.31
C GLY A 24 -1.85 -7.73 16.70
N ALA A 25 -1.73 -8.76 15.86
CA ALA A 25 -0.51 -8.97 15.07
C ALA A 25 -0.19 -7.73 14.21
N PRO A 26 1.10 -7.36 14.06
CA PRO A 26 1.48 -6.18 13.31
C PRO A 26 1.05 -6.31 11.85
N ILE A 27 0.46 -5.24 11.31
CA ILE A 27 0.23 -5.13 9.86
C ILE A 27 1.53 -4.64 9.22
N LEU A 28 2.05 -5.45 8.31
CA LEU A 28 3.17 -5.12 7.44
C LEU A 28 2.60 -4.47 6.17
N SER A 29 3.30 -3.47 5.63
CA SER A 29 2.95 -2.83 4.36
C SER A 29 4.17 -2.69 3.47
N GLU A 30 4.01 -2.98 2.19
CA GLU A 30 5.04 -2.84 1.16
C GLU A 30 4.43 -2.18 -0.08
N ALA A 31 5.26 -1.48 -0.86
CA ALA A 31 4.78 -0.70 -2.00
C ALA A 31 5.50 -1.05 -3.31
N LEU A 32 4.71 -1.18 -4.38
CA LEU A 32 5.17 -1.26 -5.76
C LEU A 32 4.93 0.09 -6.43
N ILE A 33 5.97 0.66 -7.05
CA ILE A 33 5.87 1.90 -7.82
C ILE A 33 5.91 1.55 -9.30
N THR A 34 4.96 2.07 -10.06
CA THR A 34 4.87 1.84 -11.50
C THR A 34 4.48 3.12 -12.24
N ASP A 35 4.97 3.27 -13.47
CA ASP A 35 4.60 4.32 -14.43
C ASP A 35 3.25 4.07 -15.10
N ARG A 36 2.57 2.96 -14.76
CA ARG A 36 1.25 2.61 -15.30
C ARG A 36 0.14 3.42 -14.63
N ARG A 37 -0.88 3.77 -15.40
CA ARG A 37 -2.10 4.43 -14.88
C ARG A 37 -2.93 3.45 -14.05
N GLU A 38 -3.50 3.96 -12.97
CA GLU A 38 -4.36 3.21 -12.06
C GLU A 38 -5.49 2.48 -12.77
N SER A 39 -6.14 3.13 -13.75
CA SER A 39 -7.26 2.54 -14.50
C SER A 39 -6.89 1.25 -15.24
N LEU A 40 -5.63 1.11 -15.67
CA LEU A 40 -5.14 -0.10 -16.33
C LEU A 40 -4.77 -1.20 -15.32
N LEU A 41 -4.40 -0.81 -14.10
CA LEU A 41 -4.00 -1.72 -13.02
C LEU A 41 -5.21 -2.25 -12.25
N ALA A 42 -6.32 -1.50 -12.19
CA ALA A 42 -7.50 -1.85 -11.41
C ALA A 42 -8.04 -3.28 -11.64
N PRO A 43 -8.12 -3.81 -12.88
CA PRO A 43 -8.53 -5.20 -13.09
C PRO A 43 -7.55 -6.21 -12.47
N ALA A 44 -6.25 -6.02 -12.69
CA ALA A 44 -5.21 -6.89 -12.14
C ALA A 44 -5.18 -6.82 -10.60
N MET A 45 -5.33 -5.62 -10.03
CA MET A 45 -5.43 -5.44 -8.58
C MET A 45 -6.63 -6.17 -8.00
N THR A 46 -7.79 -6.10 -8.66
CA THR A 46 -9.00 -6.82 -8.24
C THR A 46 -8.79 -8.33 -8.28
N GLU A 47 -8.17 -8.84 -9.33
CA GLU A 47 -7.88 -10.28 -9.47
C GLU A 47 -6.88 -10.77 -8.42
N VAL A 48 -5.79 -10.04 -8.19
CA VAL A 48 -4.81 -10.38 -7.15
C VAL A 48 -5.46 -10.29 -5.76
N GLN A 49 -6.26 -9.27 -5.48
CA GLN A 49 -7.00 -9.13 -4.22
C GLN A 49 -7.94 -10.31 -3.97
N ALA A 50 -8.59 -10.83 -5.01
CA ALA A 50 -9.46 -12.01 -4.90
C ALA A 50 -8.67 -13.30 -4.63
N ARG A 51 -7.42 -13.40 -5.13
CA ARG A 51 -6.54 -14.56 -4.92
C ARG A 51 -5.82 -14.55 -3.58
N HIS A 52 -5.66 -13.37 -2.97
CA HIS A 52 -5.01 -13.17 -1.67
C HIS A 52 -5.94 -12.38 -0.71
N PRO A 53 -7.05 -12.97 -0.23
CA PRO A 53 -8.03 -12.29 0.63
C PRO A 53 -7.47 -11.83 1.99
N GLU A 54 -6.32 -12.34 2.41
CA GLU A 54 -5.63 -12.02 3.66
C GLU A 54 -4.77 -10.74 3.58
N VAL A 55 -4.55 -10.18 2.38
CA VAL A 55 -3.91 -8.88 2.20
C VAL A 55 -4.91 -7.84 1.72
N SER A 56 -4.59 -6.56 1.91
CA SER A 56 -5.32 -5.42 1.37
C SER A 56 -4.47 -4.70 0.34
N ILE A 57 -5.03 -4.45 -0.84
CA ILE A 57 -4.35 -3.81 -1.97
C ILE A 57 -4.99 -2.45 -2.23
N GLY A 58 -4.18 -1.39 -2.17
CA GLY A 58 -4.60 -0.01 -2.46
C GLY A 58 -3.72 0.66 -3.52
N SER A 59 -4.28 1.62 -4.26
CA SER A 59 -3.58 2.43 -5.27
C SER A 59 -3.58 3.91 -4.88
N TYR A 60 -2.46 4.56 -5.15
CA TYR A 60 -2.26 5.99 -4.96
C TYR A 60 -1.59 6.57 -6.22
N PRO A 61 -2.32 7.25 -7.10
CA PRO A 61 -1.73 7.90 -8.26
C PRO A 61 -0.78 9.02 -7.80
N TYR A 62 0.34 9.18 -8.50
CA TYR A 62 1.28 10.26 -8.24
C TYR A 62 1.70 10.93 -9.54
N VAL A 63 2.05 12.21 -9.43
CA VAL A 63 2.67 12.99 -10.51
C VAL A 63 3.93 13.61 -9.92
N GLN A 64 5.07 13.28 -10.49
CA GLN A 64 6.37 13.79 -10.06
C GLN A 64 7.22 14.10 -11.29
N ASP A 65 7.77 15.31 -11.36
CA ASP A 65 8.69 15.74 -12.43
C ASP A 65 8.14 15.53 -13.85
N GLY A 66 6.84 15.76 -14.05
CA GLY A 66 6.16 15.56 -15.34
C GLY A 66 5.84 14.10 -15.68
N GLN A 67 6.24 13.14 -14.83
CA GLN A 67 5.90 11.73 -14.96
C GLN A 67 4.70 11.39 -14.07
N SER A 68 3.73 10.66 -14.63
CA SER A 68 2.58 10.14 -13.88
C SER A 68 2.70 8.65 -13.69
N GLY A 69 2.40 8.16 -12.49
CA GLY A 69 2.39 6.74 -12.19
C GLY A 69 1.42 6.40 -11.07
N THR A 70 1.47 5.15 -10.63
CA THR A 70 0.65 4.64 -9.54
C THR A 70 1.56 3.95 -8.53
N ARG A 71 1.40 4.29 -7.25
CA ARG A 71 1.94 3.52 -6.14
C ARG A 71 0.88 2.55 -5.66
N ILE A 72 1.16 1.25 -5.78
CA ILE A 72 0.32 0.19 -5.24
C ILE A 72 0.88 -0.20 -3.88
N VAL A 73 0.04 -0.21 -2.85
CA VAL A 73 0.39 -0.60 -1.48
C VAL A 73 -0.31 -1.91 -1.16
N VAL A 74 0.45 -2.90 -0.71
CA VAL A 74 -0.05 -4.19 -0.24
C VAL A 74 0.22 -4.28 1.26
N SER A 75 -0.82 -4.53 2.05
CA SER A 75 -0.75 -4.61 3.50
C SER A 75 -1.34 -5.90 4.04
N GLY A 76 -0.73 -6.53 5.04
CA GLY A 76 -1.20 -7.78 5.62
C GLY A 76 -0.34 -8.22 6.81
N GLN A 77 -0.65 -9.38 7.40
CA GLN A 77 0.09 -9.89 8.56
C GLN A 77 1.24 -10.84 8.17
N ASP A 78 1.16 -11.50 7.01
CA ASP A 78 2.18 -12.43 6.52
C ASP A 78 3.00 -11.81 5.39
N ARG A 79 4.29 -11.63 5.64
CA ARG A 79 5.27 -11.12 4.66
C ARG A 79 5.34 -11.97 3.39
N THR A 80 5.18 -13.28 3.52
CA THR A 80 5.25 -14.21 2.38
C THR A 80 4.11 -13.99 1.42
N VAL A 81 2.89 -13.79 1.95
CA VAL A 81 1.72 -13.50 1.11
C VAL A 81 1.84 -12.13 0.47
N ILE A 82 2.25 -11.11 1.23
CA ILE A 82 2.50 -9.77 0.69
C ILE A 82 3.46 -9.83 -0.50
N ASN A 83 4.57 -10.56 -0.37
CA ASN A 83 5.57 -10.70 -1.43
C ASN A 83 5.00 -11.43 -2.66
N ARG A 84 4.14 -12.45 -2.49
CA ARG A 84 3.48 -13.13 -3.61
C ARG A 84 2.54 -12.20 -4.36
N ALA A 85 1.67 -11.48 -3.64
CA ALA A 85 0.76 -10.51 -4.23
C ALA A 85 1.53 -9.40 -4.99
N LEU A 86 2.63 -8.90 -4.41
CA LEU A 86 3.50 -7.92 -5.08
C LEU A 86 4.15 -8.46 -6.36
N ALA A 87 4.65 -9.70 -6.35
CA ALA A 87 5.28 -10.31 -7.52
C ALA A 87 4.29 -10.46 -8.69
N GLU A 88 3.05 -10.83 -8.38
CA GLU A 88 1.98 -10.93 -9.38
C GLU A 88 1.56 -9.56 -9.92
N LEU A 89 1.41 -8.56 -9.04
CA LEU A 89 1.14 -7.18 -9.45
C LEU A 89 2.27 -6.61 -10.31
N ALA A 90 3.53 -6.89 -9.97
CA ALA A 90 4.67 -6.48 -10.77
C ALA A 90 4.66 -7.12 -12.15
N THR A 91 4.32 -8.41 -12.22
CA THR A 91 4.18 -9.14 -13.49
C THR A 91 3.04 -8.56 -14.35
N ALA A 92 1.88 -8.30 -13.74
CA ALA A 92 0.74 -7.69 -14.42
C ALA A 92 1.07 -6.28 -14.92
N ALA A 93 1.72 -5.45 -14.10
CA ALA A 93 2.14 -4.10 -14.47
C ALA A 93 3.14 -4.10 -15.64
N ALA A 94 4.08 -5.05 -15.66
CA ALA A 94 5.04 -5.19 -16.75
C ALA A 94 4.40 -5.63 -18.08
N ALA A 95 3.33 -6.42 -18.02
CA ALA A 95 2.59 -6.88 -19.22
C ALA A 95 1.73 -5.77 -19.87
N LEU A 96 1.42 -4.70 -19.13
CA LEU A 96 0.70 -3.54 -19.66
C LEU A 96 1.63 -2.69 -20.54
N LYS A 97 1.11 -2.21 -21.68
CA LYS A 97 1.82 -1.31 -22.59
C LYS A 97 2.17 0.01 -21.88
N MET A 98 3.30 0.61 -22.27
CA MET A 98 3.71 1.92 -21.75
C MET A 98 2.64 2.98 -22.01
N VAL A 99 2.43 3.84 -21.03
CA VAL A 99 1.54 5.00 -21.12
C VAL A 99 2.18 6.01 -22.07
N ASP A 100 1.42 6.50 -23.05
CA ASP A 100 1.86 7.58 -23.95
C ASP A 100 2.25 8.83 -23.12
N PRO A 101 3.35 9.53 -23.48
CA PRO A 101 3.68 10.80 -22.86
C PRO A 101 2.53 11.79 -23.06
N LEU A 102 2.16 12.49 -21.98
CA LEU A 102 1.26 13.67 -22.05
C LEU A 102 1.92 14.80 -22.83
#